data_AF-A0A0D6XA91-F1
#
_entry.id   AF-A0A0D6XA91-F1
#
_cell.length_a   1.000
_cell.length_b   1.000
_cell.length_c   1.000
_cell.angle_alpha   90.00
_cell.angle_beta   90.00
_cell.angle_gamma   90.00
#
_symmetry.space_group_name_H-M   'P 1'
#
loop_
_entity.id
_entity.type
_entity.pdbx_description
1 polymer ?
#
loop_
_entity_poly.entity_id
_entity_poly.type
_entity_poly.pdbx_seq_one_letter_code
_entity_poly.pdbx_strand_id
1 'polypeptide(L)'
;MTAGTHLAGAALTASLLRGAGVEVGLLEGVALAWGSVMPDLDTTTSGPGRFVRPLSSFLERRFGHRTLTHSLPFLLALALLLLPLHRANPSVYWAFLAGYLSHLLLDTLNVNGVPLLWPWRVQFWFFAAREWRIRYGSPQEATLALFLALFGFVLWPVSGQGFASAFRHLVGTPEVAVLDYLDWRDRWEVWAEVKGFNRETQEPVEGRFLVVEALGREGVLVEDELGRTLAVSRNGQVVAYRVRMLRGAPQVLREWRLDLSGRLVGDLLAALPRGARRVWITGEARPATTPPPLVPPVGTYPRVEASESPPRLLLHAARPEDLAPLAALYLQAGSAVVRASFPPGEREASLDLPALPQAPRVHPVVIPDLPSLSGLLVRPGDRVEEGEPLARYTDPAPLEDLEAQAQAKREEAQRLEGEVRALEERFRAEREALERERARAREERDRLRYLVSQGAEPALRLAEAEGRLEEVEGRLKKLVLDYTTQRARLEESAREARLEAARLDRRREREAERQLVRAPVSGRVAEVKVRDLTPRGVTVEVVLVGSGE
;
A
#
# COMPACT_ATOMS: atom_id res chain seq x y z
N MET A 1 -31.54 51.29 -28.60
CA MET A 1 -31.35 52.47 -27.74
C MET A 1 -30.23 53.28 -28.38
N THR A 2 -29.57 54.22 -27.70
CA THR A 2 -28.31 54.80 -28.17
C THR A 2 -27.15 53.84 -27.87
N ALA A 3 -26.06 53.94 -28.64
CA ALA A 3 -24.86 53.15 -28.40
C ALA A 3 -24.28 53.36 -26.99
N GLY A 4 -24.42 54.57 -26.42
CA GLY A 4 -23.99 54.86 -25.05
C GLY A 4 -24.73 54.03 -24.00
N THR A 5 -26.04 53.85 -24.16
CA THR A 5 -26.85 53.00 -23.25
C THR A 5 -26.44 51.54 -23.34
N HIS A 6 -26.14 51.04 -24.54
CA HIS A 6 -25.70 49.65 -24.72
C HIS A 6 -24.29 49.40 -24.15
N LEU A 7 -23.36 50.35 -24.31
CA LEU A 7 -22.04 50.28 -23.68
C LEU A 7 -22.13 50.37 -22.15
N ALA A 8 -23.04 51.18 -21.60
CA ALA A 8 -23.32 51.22 -20.18
C ALA A 8 -23.91 49.90 -19.67
N GLY A 9 -24.82 49.29 -20.44
CA GLY A 9 -25.33 47.94 -20.21
C GLY A 9 -24.22 46.90 -20.20
N ALA A 10 -23.30 46.98 -21.16
CA ALA A 10 -22.12 46.11 -21.24
C ALA A 10 -21.24 46.22 -20.00
N ALA A 11 -20.99 47.43 -19.49
CA ALA A 11 -20.22 47.65 -18.27
C ALA A 11 -20.90 47.01 -17.03
N LEU A 12 -22.23 47.11 -16.93
CA LEU A 12 -22.98 46.42 -15.88
C LEU A 12 -22.91 44.90 -16.05
N THR A 13 -23.13 44.38 -17.26
CA THR A 13 -23.05 42.94 -17.55
C THR A 13 -21.67 42.38 -17.23
N ALA A 14 -20.59 43.10 -17.56
CA ALA A 14 -19.22 42.74 -17.20
C ALA A 14 -19.06 42.58 -15.67
N SER A 15 -19.60 43.52 -14.90
CA SER A 15 -19.53 43.49 -13.43
C SER A 15 -20.38 42.37 -12.83
N LEU A 16 -21.54 42.09 -13.41
CA LEU A 16 -22.41 40.98 -12.99
C LEU A 16 -21.80 39.62 -13.30
N LEU A 17 -21.25 39.42 -14.50
CA LEU A 17 -20.55 38.20 -14.89
C LEU A 17 -19.33 37.97 -14.00
N ARG A 18 -18.54 39.02 -13.76
CA ARG A 18 -17.40 38.98 -12.85
C ARG A 18 -17.81 38.61 -11.43
N GLY A 19 -18.90 39.19 -10.94
CA GLY A 19 -19.45 38.88 -9.62
C GLY A 19 -20.02 37.47 -9.49
N ALA A 20 -20.49 36.88 -10.60
CA ALA A 20 -20.93 35.48 -10.67
C ALA A 20 -19.76 34.48 -10.76
N GLY A 21 -18.51 34.95 -10.81
CA GLY A 21 -17.31 34.11 -10.85
C GLY A 21 -16.72 33.89 -12.25
N VAL A 22 -17.20 34.62 -13.27
CA VAL A 22 -16.58 34.60 -14.62
C VAL A 22 -15.38 35.54 -14.64
N GLU A 23 -14.23 35.08 -15.12
CA GLU A 23 -13.07 35.96 -15.30
C GLU A 23 -13.33 36.91 -16.48
N VAL A 24 -13.46 38.21 -16.18
CA VAL A 24 -13.62 39.27 -17.19
C VAL A 24 -12.37 40.13 -17.20
N GLY A 25 -11.46 39.82 -18.11
CA GLY A 25 -10.26 40.60 -18.38
C GLY A 25 -10.51 41.74 -19.38
N LEU A 26 -9.44 42.37 -19.83
CA LEU A 26 -9.50 43.45 -20.82
C LEU A 26 -10.08 42.95 -22.16
N LEU A 27 -9.65 41.78 -22.63
CA LEU A 27 -10.07 41.22 -23.91
C LEU A 27 -11.56 40.85 -23.89
N GLU A 28 -12.04 40.22 -22.81
CA GLU A 28 -13.44 39.90 -22.61
C GLU A 28 -14.29 41.17 -22.49
N GLY A 29 -13.81 42.18 -21.76
CA GLY A 29 -14.48 43.47 -21.64
C GLY A 29 -14.66 44.16 -22.99
N VAL A 30 -13.61 44.16 -23.83
CA VAL A 30 -13.68 44.69 -25.21
C VAL A 30 -14.65 43.88 -26.06
N ALA A 31 -14.59 42.54 -26.00
CA ALA A 31 -15.49 41.67 -26.76
C ALA A 31 -16.96 41.86 -26.37
N LEU A 32 -17.24 42.04 -25.08
CA LEU A 32 -18.57 42.32 -24.55
C LEU A 32 -19.08 43.68 -25.01
N ALA A 33 -18.23 44.72 -24.95
CA ALA A 33 -18.56 46.04 -25.47
C ALA A 33 -18.90 45.99 -26.97
N TRP A 34 -18.08 45.29 -27.77
CA TRP A 34 -18.35 45.06 -29.20
C TRP A 34 -19.64 44.30 -29.45
N GLY A 35 -19.88 43.22 -28.72
CA GLY A 35 -21.12 42.44 -28.80
C GLY A 35 -22.34 43.31 -28.50
N SER A 36 -22.24 44.23 -27.54
CA SER A 36 -23.35 45.12 -27.15
C SER A 36 -23.74 46.17 -28.19
N VAL A 37 -22.88 46.46 -29.17
CA VAL A 37 -23.18 47.44 -30.23
C VAL A 37 -23.37 46.78 -31.61
N MET A 38 -23.03 45.50 -31.74
CA MET A 38 -23.13 44.73 -32.98
C MET A 38 -24.55 44.65 -33.57
N PRO A 39 -25.64 44.48 -32.80
CA PRO A 39 -26.98 44.32 -33.39
C PRO A 39 -27.43 45.52 -34.22
N ASP A 40 -26.98 46.72 -33.84
CA ASP A 40 -27.27 48.01 -34.49
C ASP A 40 -26.52 48.23 -35.82
N LEU A 41 -25.71 47.26 -36.27
CA LEU A 41 -25.11 47.30 -37.62
C LEU A 41 -26.17 47.20 -38.75
N ASP A 42 -27.43 46.95 -38.40
CA ASP A 42 -28.55 46.82 -39.33
C ASP A 42 -29.16 48.15 -39.80
N THR A 43 -28.73 49.31 -39.26
CA THR A 43 -29.17 50.64 -39.70
C THR A 43 -28.00 51.54 -40.12
N THR A 44 -28.22 52.35 -41.15
CA THR A 44 -27.24 53.35 -41.62
C THR A 44 -27.09 54.56 -40.69
N THR A 45 -27.97 54.69 -39.70
CA THR A 45 -28.04 55.86 -38.82
C THR A 45 -27.19 55.73 -37.54
N SER A 46 -26.96 54.49 -37.08
CA SER A 46 -26.17 54.16 -35.88
C SER A 46 -24.66 54.38 -36.10
N GLY A 47 -23.90 54.57 -35.02
CA GLY A 47 -22.43 54.74 -35.09
C GLY A 47 -21.75 53.59 -35.83
N PRO A 48 -21.92 52.31 -35.39
CA PRO A 48 -21.34 51.15 -36.07
C PRO A 48 -21.83 50.96 -37.51
N GLY A 49 -23.12 51.15 -37.78
CA GLY A 49 -23.69 50.95 -39.11
C GLY A 49 -23.28 51.99 -40.15
N ARG A 50 -22.78 53.17 -39.73
CA ARG A 50 -22.15 54.16 -40.63
C ARG A 50 -20.80 53.71 -41.17
N PHE A 51 -20.06 52.86 -40.45
CA PHE A 51 -18.76 52.35 -40.90
C PHE A 51 -18.92 51.25 -41.97
N VAL A 52 -20.00 50.46 -41.90
CA VAL A 52 -20.28 49.34 -42.84
C VAL A 52 -21.49 49.62 -43.73
N ARG A 53 -21.57 50.85 -44.25
CA ARG A 53 -22.71 51.36 -45.04
C ARG A 53 -23.28 50.42 -46.11
N PRO A 54 -22.49 49.71 -46.93
CA PRO A 54 -23.04 48.79 -47.91
C PRO A 54 -23.90 47.68 -47.29
N LEU A 55 -23.43 47.13 -46.17
CA LEU A 55 -24.09 46.04 -45.45
C LEU A 55 -25.30 46.56 -44.65
N SER A 56 -25.13 47.64 -43.89
CA SER A 56 -26.22 48.22 -43.09
C SER A 56 -27.37 48.69 -43.98
N SER A 57 -27.07 49.30 -45.11
CA SER A 57 -28.07 49.77 -46.07
C SER A 57 -28.80 48.64 -46.79
N PHE A 58 -28.14 47.49 -47.03
CA PHE A 58 -28.80 46.28 -47.53
C PHE A 58 -29.76 45.69 -46.50
N LEU A 59 -29.30 45.52 -45.26
CA LEU A 59 -30.11 44.96 -44.16
C LEU A 59 -31.32 45.84 -43.85
N GLU A 60 -31.11 47.16 -43.74
CA GLU A 60 -32.16 48.14 -43.49
C GLU A 60 -33.24 48.12 -44.59
N ARG A 61 -32.86 48.03 -45.87
CA ARG A 61 -33.81 47.96 -46.99
C ARG A 61 -34.54 46.62 -47.08
N ARG A 62 -33.87 45.50 -46.78
CA ARG A 62 -34.41 44.16 -47.01
C ARG A 62 -35.24 43.62 -45.85
N PHE A 63 -34.87 43.95 -44.62
CA PHE A 63 -35.47 43.41 -43.40
C PHE A 63 -36.04 44.49 -42.47
N GLY A 64 -35.48 45.71 -42.54
CA GLY A 64 -35.83 46.82 -41.64
C GLY A 64 -34.99 46.81 -40.36
N HIS A 65 -34.82 47.97 -39.73
CA HIS A 65 -34.09 48.10 -38.46
C HIS A 65 -34.85 47.40 -37.31
N ARG A 66 -34.11 46.78 -36.38
CA ARG A 66 -34.62 46.03 -35.22
C ARG A 66 -35.49 44.83 -35.59
N THR A 67 -35.05 44.09 -36.61
CA THR A 67 -35.73 42.87 -37.07
C THR A 67 -34.82 41.65 -36.97
N LEU A 68 -34.14 41.27 -38.05
CA LEU A 68 -33.31 40.07 -38.15
C LEU A 68 -32.21 40.03 -37.08
N THR A 69 -31.37 41.07 -37.00
CA THR A 69 -30.24 41.13 -36.05
C THR A 69 -30.70 41.21 -34.59
N HIS A 70 -31.93 41.61 -34.34
CA HIS A 70 -32.47 41.76 -32.99
C HIS A 70 -33.28 40.53 -32.52
N SER A 71 -33.02 39.36 -33.11
CA SER A 71 -33.75 38.13 -32.83
C SER A 71 -32.86 37.07 -32.17
N LEU A 72 -33.44 36.26 -31.28
CA LEU A 72 -32.76 35.13 -30.65
C LEU A 72 -32.36 34.04 -31.66
N PRO A 73 -33.17 33.70 -32.69
CA PRO A 73 -32.73 32.81 -33.75
C PRO A 73 -31.48 33.31 -34.49
N PHE A 74 -31.37 34.63 -34.74
CA PHE A 74 -30.18 35.21 -35.33
C PHE A 74 -28.98 35.15 -34.38
N LEU A 75 -29.17 35.47 -33.10
CA LEU A 75 -28.12 35.31 -32.10
C LEU A 75 -27.61 33.86 -32.03
N LEU A 76 -28.51 32.88 -32.10
CA LEU A 76 -28.13 31.46 -32.13
C LEU A 76 -27.35 31.11 -33.42
N ALA A 77 -27.81 31.57 -34.58
CA ALA A 77 -27.08 31.37 -35.84
C ALA A 77 -25.69 32.02 -35.81
N LEU A 78 -25.58 33.23 -35.24
CA LEU A 78 -24.33 33.94 -35.04
C LEU A 78 -23.41 33.19 -34.06
N ALA A 79 -23.95 32.66 -32.96
CA ALA A 79 -23.22 31.83 -32.01
C ALA A 79 -22.62 30.59 -32.69
N LEU A 80 -23.41 29.89 -33.52
CA LEU A 80 -22.94 28.74 -34.31
C LEU A 80 -21.86 29.14 -35.33
N LEU A 81 -22.01 30.28 -36.00
CA LEU A 81 -21.01 30.81 -36.92
C LEU A 81 -19.68 31.13 -36.22
N LEU A 82 -19.75 31.62 -34.98
CA LEU A 82 -18.59 31.97 -34.15
C LEU A 82 -18.01 30.78 -33.37
N LEU A 83 -18.44 29.53 -33.64
CA LEU A 83 -17.89 28.34 -32.96
C LEU A 83 -16.36 28.17 -33.11
N PRO A 84 -15.70 28.56 -34.23
CA PRO A 84 -14.23 28.58 -34.29
C PRO A 84 -13.61 29.52 -33.25
N LEU A 85 -14.24 30.65 -32.94
CA LEU A 85 -13.80 31.56 -31.88
C LEU A 85 -13.96 30.91 -30.50
N HIS A 86 -15.06 30.18 -30.27
CA HIS A 86 -15.21 29.40 -29.03
C HIS A 86 -14.06 28.40 -28.83
N ARG A 87 -13.59 27.75 -29.90
CA ARG A 87 -12.46 26.80 -29.85
C ARG A 87 -11.13 27.51 -29.55
N ALA A 88 -10.93 28.71 -30.09
CA ALA A 88 -9.70 29.47 -29.90
C ALA A 88 -9.64 30.18 -28.55
N ASN A 89 -10.75 30.81 -28.14
CA ASN A 89 -10.88 31.54 -26.88
C ASN A 89 -12.35 31.50 -26.38
N PRO A 90 -12.69 30.54 -25.50
CA PRO A 90 -14.05 30.40 -24.97
C PRO A 90 -14.55 31.63 -24.20
N SER A 91 -13.69 32.32 -23.44
CA SER A 91 -14.09 33.47 -22.61
C SER A 91 -14.51 34.65 -23.47
N VAL A 92 -13.72 34.98 -24.49
CA VAL A 92 -14.02 36.04 -25.48
C VAL A 92 -15.31 35.74 -26.25
N TYR A 93 -15.52 34.50 -26.68
CA TYR A 93 -16.74 34.07 -27.35
C TYR A 93 -17.99 34.32 -26.50
N TRP A 94 -18.00 33.84 -25.25
CA TRP A 94 -19.15 34.00 -24.35
C TRP A 94 -19.35 35.45 -23.93
N ALA A 95 -18.27 36.21 -23.73
CA ALA A 95 -18.33 37.64 -23.43
C ALA A 95 -19.01 38.44 -24.56
N PHE A 96 -18.65 38.14 -25.83
CA PHE A 96 -19.29 38.75 -27.00
C PHE A 96 -20.79 38.44 -27.05
N LEU A 97 -21.18 37.17 -26.89
CA LEU A 97 -22.60 36.77 -26.91
C LEU A 97 -23.39 37.37 -25.74
N ALA A 98 -22.79 37.49 -24.56
CA ALA A 98 -23.40 38.15 -23.42
C ALA A 98 -23.61 39.65 -23.68
N GLY A 99 -22.64 40.31 -24.31
CA GLY A 99 -22.77 41.69 -24.80
C GLY A 99 -23.94 41.81 -25.77
N TYR A 100 -24.03 40.92 -26.77
CA TYR A 100 -25.11 40.90 -27.76
C TYR A 100 -26.48 40.69 -27.09
N LEU A 101 -26.58 39.74 -26.16
CA LEU A 101 -27.82 39.50 -25.42
C LEU A 101 -28.21 40.70 -24.55
N SER A 102 -27.26 41.37 -23.91
CA SER A 102 -27.52 42.58 -23.12
C SER A 102 -28.15 43.69 -23.97
N HIS A 103 -27.72 43.82 -25.23
CA HIS A 103 -28.31 44.75 -26.18
C HIS A 103 -29.77 44.40 -26.45
N LEU A 104 -30.07 43.14 -26.80
CA LEU A 104 -31.43 42.68 -27.08
C LEU A 104 -32.36 42.94 -25.89
N LEU A 105 -31.91 42.64 -24.68
CA LEU A 105 -32.66 42.85 -23.45
C LEU A 105 -32.92 44.34 -23.21
N LEU A 106 -31.91 45.21 -23.37
CA LEU A 106 -32.09 46.65 -23.23
C LEU A 106 -33.11 47.21 -24.22
N ASP A 107 -33.12 46.72 -25.45
CA ASP A 107 -34.04 47.21 -26.45
C ASP A 107 -35.50 46.81 -26.22
N THR A 108 -35.77 45.77 -25.42
CA THR A 108 -37.13 45.48 -24.94
C THR A 108 -37.69 46.53 -23.97
N LEU A 109 -36.86 47.42 -23.43
CA LEU A 109 -37.30 48.56 -22.60
C LEU A 109 -37.83 49.72 -23.46
N ASN A 110 -37.57 49.74 -24.77
CA ASN A 110 -38.04 50.80 -25.65
C ASN A 110 -39.55 50.70 -25.91
N VAL A 111 -40.18 51.82 -26.27
CA VAL A 111 -41.61 51.87 -26.65
C VAL A 111 -41.97 50.87 -27.75
N ASN A 112 -41.09 50.73 -28.75
CA ASN A 112 -41.32 49.87 -29.92
C ASN A 112 -41.11 48.37 -29.61
N GLY A 113 -40.41 48.04 -28.53
CA GLY A 113 -40.02 46.66 -28.23
C GLY A 113 -39.09 46.06 -29.28
N VAL A 114 -38.91 44.74 -29.20
CA VAL A 114 -38.07 43.97 -30.12
C VAL A 114 -38.76 42.67 -30.54
N PRO A 115 -38.74 42.28 -31.82
CA PRO A 115 -39.26 40.99 -32.26
C PRO A 115 -38.24 39.87 -32.01
N LEU A 116 -38.06 39.47 -30.74
CA LEU A 116 -37.06 38.47 -30.33
C LEU A 116 -37.21 37.11 -31.05
N LEU A 117 -38.40 36.78 -31.55
CA LEU A 117 -38.68 35.54 -32.29
C LEU A 117 -38.83 35.76 -33.81
N TRP A 118 -38.25 36.81 -34.40
CA TRP A 118 -38.25 36.99 -35.84
C TRP A 118 -37.83 35.68 -36.56
N PRO A 119 -38.54 35.21 -37.60
CA PRO A 119 -39.51 35.94 -38.44
C PRO A 119 -40.93 36.06 -37.89
N TRP A 120 -41.25 35.43 -36.75
CA TRP A 120 -42.51 35.70 -36.07
C TRP A 120 -42.48 37.11 -35.51
N ARG A 121 -43.32 38.00 -36.06
CA ARG A 121 -43.33 39.45 -35.78
C ARG A 121 -43.97 39.80 -34.43
N VAL A 122 -43.78 38.95 -33.42
CA VAL A 122 -44.27 39.17 -32.05
C VAL A 122 -43.28 40.08 -31.34
N GLN A 123 -43.74 41.25 -30.92
CA GLN A 123 -42.94 42.23 -30.20
C GLN A 123 -42.87 41.88 -28.71
N PHE A 124 -41.67 41.95 -28.16
CA PHE A 124 -41.41 41.75 -26.73
C PHE A 124 -41.10 43.07 -26.06
N TRP A 125 -41.73 43.30 -24.91
CA TRP A 125 -41.48 44.42 -24.03
C TRP A 125 -41.18 43.91 -22.64
N PHE A 126 -40.21 44.52 -21.98
CA PHE A 126 -39.94 44.24 -20.57
C PHE A 126 -41.08 44.78 -19.68
N PHE A 127 -41.55 46.00 -19.97
CA PHE A 127 -42.68 46.61 -19.28
C PHE A 127 -43.97 46.51 -20.10
N ALA A 128 -44.99 45.88 -19.52
CA ALA A 128 -46.30 45.72 -20.15
C ALA A 128 -46.99 47.06 -20.40
N ALA A 129 -46.96 47.97 -19.42
CA ALA A 129 -47.54 49.31 -19.53
C ALA A 129 -46.66 50.25 -20.38
N ARG A 130 -47.28 51.02 -21.28
CA ARG A 130 -46.57 51.84 -22.27
C ARG A 130 -45.86 53.04 -21.62
N GLU A 131 -46.40 53.57 -20.52
CA GLU A 131 -45.83 54.72 -19.81
C GLU A 131 -44.47 54.44 -19.14
N TRP A 132 -44.17 53.17 -18.85
CA TRP A 132 -42.88 52.74 -18.29
C TRP A 132 -41.82 52.47 -19.37
N ARG A 133 -42.20 52.55 -20.65
CA ARG A 133 -41.29 52.27 -21.78
C ARG A 133 -40.53 53.53 -22.18
N ILE A 134 -39.26 53.35 -22.54
CA ILE A 134 -38.33 54.44 -22.80
C ILE A 134 -38.43 54.86 -24.28
N ARG A 135 -38.47 56.17 -24.52
CA ARG A 135 -38.46 56.73 -25.87
C ARG A 135 -37.01 56.94 -26.31
N TYR A 136 -36.75 56.68 -27.58
CA TYR A 136 -35.42 56.93 -28.16
C TYR A 136 -35.04 58.42 -28.06
N GLY A 137 -33.83 58.70 -27.57
CA GLY A 137 -33.29 60.04 -27.42
C GLY A 137 -33.91 60.85 -26.28
N SER A 138 -34.67 60.22 -25.38
CA SER A 138 -35.35 60.92 -24.29
C SER A 138 -34.45 61.07 -23.05
N PRO A 139 -34.73 62.03 -22.14
CA PRO A 139 -33.98 62.17 -20.90
C PRO A 139 -34.00 60.90 -20.03
N GLN A 140 -35.09 60.12 -20.07
CA GLN A 140 -35.19 58.83 -19.37
C GLN A 140 -34.14 57.82 -19.84
N GLU A 141 -33.79 57.85 -21.13
CA GLU A 141 -32.74 56.98 -21.69
C GLU A 141 -31.36 57.39 -21.15
N ALA A 142 -31.09 58.69 -21.08
CA ALA A 142 -29.85 59.20 -20.49
C ALA A 142 -29.74 58.83 -19.00
N THR A 143 -30.85 58.92 -18.24
CA THR A 143 -30.91 58.47 -16.84
C THR A 143 -30.64 56.98 -16.71
N LEU A 144 -31.20 56.14 -17.58
CA LEU A 144 -30.93 54.70 -17.59
C LEU A 144 -29.46 54.42 -17.90
N ALA A 145 -28.89 55.06 -18.93
CA ALA A 145 -27.49 54.89 -19.30
C ALA A 145 -26.55 55.28 -18.14
N LEU A 146 -26.81 56.41 -17.49
CA LEU A 146 -26.05 56.85 -16.31
C LEU A 146 -26.19 55.85 -15.15
N PHE A 147 -27.40 55.35 -14.89
CA PHE A 147 -27.65 54.34 -13.86
C PHE A 147 -26.87 53.06 -14.13
N LEU A 148 -26.94 52.51 -15.35
CA LEU A 148 -26.23 51.28 -15.74
C LEU A 148 -24.71 51.45 -15.61
N ALA A 149 -24.18 52.59 -16.08
CA ALA A 149 -22.75 52.91 -15.99
C ALA A 149 -22.30 53.06 -14.53
N LEU A 150 -23.07 53.79 -13.70
CA LEU A 150 -22.76 54.00 -12.29
C LEU A 150 -22.82 52.68 -11.52
N PHE A 151 -23.86 51.86 -11.72
CA PHE A 151 -23.96 50.55 -11.07
C PHE A 151 -22.87 49.59 -11.53
N GLY A 152 -22.54 49.57 -12.83
CA GLY A 152 -21.38 48.83 -13.33
C GLY A 152 -20.09 49.28 -12.63
N PHE A 153 -19.84 50.58 -12.56
CA PHE A 153 -18.66 51.13 -11.89
C PHE A 153 -18.60 50.81 -10.39
N VAL A 154 -19.72 50.95 -9.67
CA VAL A 154 -19.81 50.66 -8.23
C VAL A 154 -19.68 49.17 -7.93
N LEU A 155 -20.26 48.31 -8.78
CA LEU A 155 -20.17 46.85 -8.61
C LEU A 155 -18.80 46.30 -9.03
N TRP A 156 -18.05 46.98 -9.89
CA TRP A 156 -16.74 46.54 -10.35
C TRP A 156 -15.77 46.12 -9.23
N PRO A 157 -15.51 46.94 -8.18
CA PRO A 157 -14.63 46.52 -7.07
C PRO A 157 -15.18 45.31 -6.30
N VAL A 158 -16.50 45.27 -6.06
CA VAL A 158 -17.16 44.18 -5.31
C VAL A 158 -17.13 42.88 -6.10
N SER A 159 -17.27 42.96 -7.42
CA SER A 159 -17.27 41.81 -8.33
C SER A 159 -15.91 41.10 -8.39
N GLY A 160 -14.81 41.77 -8.06
CA GLY A 160 -13.45 41.20 -8.16
C GLY A 160 -13.15 40.03 -7.20
N GLN A 161 -13.93 39.86 -6.15
CA GLN A 161 -13.87 38.72 -5.25
C GLN A 161 -15.05 37.74 -5.42
N GLY A 162 -16.00 38.07 -6.31
CA GLY A 162 -17.28 37.38 -6.44
C GLY A 162 -18.32 37.88 -5.43
N PHE A 163 -19.59 37.96 -5.84
CA PHE A 163 -20.68 38.44 -4.98
C PHE A 163 -20.92 37.53 -3.78
N ALA A 164 -20.77 36.21 -3.97
CA ALA A 164 -20.85 35.26 -2.88
C ALA A 164 -19.80 35.56 -1.81
N SER A 165 -18.53 35.69 -2.19
CA SER A 165 -17.47 36.02 -1.24
C SER A 165 -17.64 37.41 -0.63
N ALA A 166 -18.09 38.40 -1.39
CA ALA A 166 -18.38 39.74 -0.86
C ALA A 166 -19.48 39.71 0.22
N PHE A 167 -20.55 38.94 0.00
CA PHE A 167 -21.58 38.72 1.00
C PHE A 167 -21.03 37.98 2.23
N ARG A 168 -20.24 36.93 2.01
CA ARG A 168 -19.57 36.18 3.08
C ARG A 168 -18.65 37.05 3.94
N HIS A 169 -17.90 37.93 3.32
CA HIS A 169 -17.03 38.91 3.98
C HIS A 169 -17.81 39.98 4.76
N LEU A 170 -19.03 40.32 4.30
CA LEU A 170 -19.95 41.20 5.02
C LEU A 170 -20.49 40.52 6.29
N VAL A 171 -20.96 39.27 6.16
CA VAL A 171 -21.46 38.44 7.28
C VAL A 171 -20.36 38.20 8.31
N GLY A 172 -19.17 37.79 7.86
CA GLY A 172 -17.96 37.72 8.66
C GLY A 172 -18.04 36.77 9.86
N THR A 173 -18.81 35.67 9.77
CA THR A 173 -18.85 34.65 10.82
C THR A 173 -17.85 33.53 10.51
N PRO A 174 -17.35 32.79 11.53
CA PRO A 174 -16.40 31.70 11.33
C PRO A 174 -16.89 30.64 10.32
N GLU A 175 -18.16 30.25 10.37
CA GLU A 175 -18.73 29.18 9.54
C GLU A 175 -18.70 29.55 8.05
N VAL A 176 -18.96 30.83 7.78
CA VAL A 176 -19.00 31.36 6.42
C VAL A 176 -17.59 31.62 5.90
N ALA A 177 -16.67 32.02 6.78
CA ALA A 177 -15.26 32.23 6.45
C ALA A 177 -14.54 30.92 6.06
N VAL A 178 -14.94 29.78 6.63
CA VAL A 178 -14.43 28.45 6.22
C VAL A 178 -14.67 28.20 4.73
N LEU A 179 -15.82 28.62 4.18
CA LEU A 179 -16.13 28.43 2.76
C LEU A 179 -15.15 29.19 1.85
N ASP A 180 -14.82 30.44 2.20
CA ASP A 180 -13.82 31.21 1.46
C ASP A 180 -12.43 30.56 1.52
N TYR A 181 -12.05 30.02 2.68
CA TYR A 181 -10.78 29.27 2.80
C TYR A 181 -10.75 28.04 1.89
N LEU A 182 -11.81 27.23 1.90
CA LEU A 182 -11.88 26.03 1.06
C LEU A 182 -11.88 26.37 -0.44
N ASP A 183 -12.54 27.46 -0.85
CA ASP A 183 -12.58 27.94 -2.24
C ASP A 183 -11.20 28.46 -2.73
N TRP A 184 -10.36 28.96 -1.81
CA TRP A 184 -9.15 29.71 -2.17
C TRP A 184 -7.84 28.99 -1.90
N ARG A 185 -7.76 28.09 -0.90
CA ARG A 185 -6.53 27.49 -0.38
C ARG A 185 -5.63 26.83 -1.44
N ASP A 186 -6.23 26.34 -2.53
CA ASP A 186 -5.49 25.62 -3.57
C ASP A 186 -4.68 26.56 -4.49
N ARG A 187 -5.12 27.83 -4.60
CA ARG A 187 -4.57 28.84 -5.53
C ARG A 187 -3.92 30.03 -4.82
N TRP A 188 -4.30 30.27 -3.57
CA TRP A 188 -3.88 31.44 -2.81
C TRP A 188 -3.56 31.04 -1.38
N GLU A 189 -2.54 31.66 -0.83
CA GLU A 189 -2.36 31.72 0.61
C GLU A 189 -3.57 32.46 1.21
N VAL A 190 -4.15 31.93 2.29
CA VAL A 190 -5.37 32.50 2.89
C VAL A 190 -5.04 33.01 4.28
N TRP A 191 -5.37 34.27 4.53
CA TRP A 191 -5.22 34.93 5.81
C TRP A 191 -6.60 35.22 6.40
N ALA A 192 -6.75 35.06 7.71
CA ALA A 192 -7.95 35.41 8.46
C ALA A 192 -7.69 36.67 9.28
N GLU A 193 -8.48 37.72 9.04
CA GLU A 193 -8.66 38.79 10.01
C GLU A 193 -9.66 38.32 11.06
N VAL A 194 -9.18 38.14 12.29
CA VAL A 194 -9.96 37.60 13.41
C VAL A 194 -10.16 38.70 14.45
N LYS A 195 -11.38 38.79 14.97
CA LYS A 195 -11.70 39.52 16.20
C LYS A 195 -12.47 38.61 17.14
N GLY A 196 -11.91 38.42 18.32
CA GLY A 196 -12.44 37.53 19.33
C GLY A 196 -11.64 37.63 20.62
N PHE A 197 -11.78 36.63 21.47
CA PHE A 197 -10.98 36.47 22.67
C PHE A 197 -10.66 35.00 22.90
N ASN A 198 -9.55 34.74 23.57
CA ASN A 198 -9.17 33.41 23.98
C ASN A 198 -9.99 33.01 25.21
N ARG A 199 -10.66 31.87 25.18
CA ARG A 199 -11.51 31.40 26.29
C ARG A 199 -10.70 31.04 27.53
N GLU A 200 -9.47 30.54 27.35
CA GLU A 200 -8.61 30.12 28.45
C GLU A 200 -7.93 31.32 29.12
N THR A 201 -7.28 32.20 28.34
CA THR A 201 -6.53 33.34 28.89
C THR A 201 -7.38 34.60 29.08
N GLN A 202 -8.58 34.64 28.50
CA GLN A 202 -9.47 35.81 28.43
C GLN A 202 -8.88 37.02 27.69
N GLU A 203 -7.73 36.86 27.04
CA GLU A 203 -7.08 37.92 26.29
C GLU A 203 -7.77 38.15 24.94
N PRO A 204 -7.86 39.41 24.47
CA PRO A 204 -8.40 39.71 23.14
C PRO A 204 -7.47 39.14 22.06
N VAL A 205 -8.06 38.50 21.06
CA VAL A 205 -7.39 37.99 19.87
C VAL A 205 -7.87 38.82 18.68
N GLU A 206 -7.11 39.86 18.36
CA GLU A 206 -7.35 40.73 17.21
C GLU A 206 -6.12 40.81 16.32
N GLY A 207 -6.27 40.49 15.04
CA GLY A 207 -5.14 40.53 14.13
C GLY A 207 -5.39 39.76 12.84
N ARG A 208 -4.31 39.63 12.06
CA ARG A 208 -4.28 38.82 10.85
C ARG A 208 -3.46 37.57 11.13
N PHE A 209 -4.04 36.43 10.82
CA PHE A 209 -3.44 35.13 11.08
C PHE A 209 -3.46 34.31 9.79
N LEU A 210 -2.44 33.50 9.57
CA LEU A 210 -2.45 32.58 8.45
C LEU A 210 -3.46 31.48 8.73
N VAL A 211 -4.33 31.14 7.77
CA VAL A 211 -5.21 29.98 7.90
C VAL A 211 -4.46 28.72 7.46
N VAL A 212 -4.33 27.77 8.39
CA VAL A 212 -3.60 26.53 8.18
C VAL A 212 -4.53 25.41 7.73
N GLU A 213 -5.64 25.22 8.44
CA GLU A 213 -6.58 24.13 8.23
C GLU A 213 -8.01 24.55 8.58
N ALA A 214 -9.01 23.91 7.98
CA ALA A 214 -10.40 24.02 8.40
C ALA A 214 -10.69 23.03 9.53
N LEU A 215 -11.23 23.51 10.64
CA LEU A 215 -11.73 22.69 11.75
C LEU A 215 -13.20 22.33 11.47
N GLY A 216 -13.39 21.37 10.56
CA GLY A 216 -14.72 21.00 10.08
C GLY A 216 -15.38 22.15 9.28
N ARG A 217 -16.65 22.44 9.57
CA ARG A 217 -17.42 23.50 8.90
C ARG A 217 -17.63 24.75 9.74
N GLU A 218 -17.18 24.73 10.99
CA GLU A 218 -17.55 25.73 12.00
C GLU A 218 -16.38 26.62 12.42
N GLY A 219 -15.16 26.25 12.05
CA GLY A 219 -13.97 26.99 12.46
C GLY A 219 -12.75 26.73 11.59
N VAL A 220 -11.71 27.47 11.90
CA VAL A 220 -10.42 27.39 11.23
C VAL A 220 -9.30 27.34 12.27
N LEU A 221 -8.26 26.59 11.95
CA LEU A 221 -7.00 26.62 12.66
C LEU A 221 -6.16 27.72 12.02
N VAL A 222 -5.82 28.74 12.81
CA VAL A 222 -4.99 29.86 12.36
C VAL A 222 -3.66 29.88 13.07
N GLU A 223 -2.69 30.54 12.46
CA GLU A 223 -1.32 30.62 12.91
C GLU A 223 -0.85 32.07 12.95
N ASP A 224 -0.18 32.46 14.03
CA ASP A 224 0.39 33.79 14.20
C ASP A 224 1.83 33.90 13.66
N GLU A 225 2.40 35.10 13.72
CA GLU A 225 3.76 35.36 13.23
C GLU A 225 4.85 34.60 14.00
N LEU A 226 4.56 34.17 15.24
CA LEU A 226 5.45 33.38 16.09
C LEU A 226 5.27 31.87 15.86
N GLY A 227 4.38 31.47 14.94
CA GLY A 227 4.09 30.08 14.61
C GLY A 227 3.13 29.37 15.58
N ARG A 228 2.54 30.10 16.54
CA ARG A 228 1.55 29.56 17.48
C ARG A 228 0.22 29.37 16.79
N THR A 229 -0.42 28.24 17.07
CA THR A 229 -1.73 27.89 16.52
C THR A 229 -2.87 28.28 17.44
N LEU A 230 -3.99 28.70 16.86
CA LEU A 230 -5.21 29.07 17.56
C LEU A 230 -6.40 28.45 16.83
N ALA A 231 -7.24 27.73 17.57
CA ALA A 231 -8.48 27.20 17.04
C ALA A 231 -9.59 28.25 17.13
N VAL A 232 -9.95 28.84 15.99
CA VAL A 232 -10.93 29.93 15.89
C VAL A 232 -12.27 29.39 15.44
N SER A 233 -13.29 29.53 16.27
CA SER A 233 -14.67 29.23 15.91
C SER A 233 -15.65 30.03 16.78
N ARG A 234 -16.95 29.89 16.55
CA ARG A 234 -17.96 30.56 17.39
C ARG A 234 -17.90 30.09 18.84
N ASN A 235 -17.55 28.83 19.08
CA ASN A 235 -17.60 28.18 20.40
C ASN A 235 -16.28 27.49 20.79
N GLY A 236 -15.18 27.75 20.09
CA GLY A 236 -13.89 27.08 20.24
C GLY A 236 -12.98 27.69 21.31
N GLN A 237 -11.67 27.45 21.15
CA GLN A 237 -10.64 28.04 22.00
C GLN A 237 -10.62 29.56 21.87
N VAL A 238 -10.54 30.06 20.64
CA VAL A 238 -10.75 31.47 20.33
C VAL A 238 -12.19 31.66 19.89
N VAL A 239 -12.97 32.32 20.74
CA VAL A 239 -14.37 32.68 20.48
C VAL A 239 -14.37 33.93 19.61
N ALA A 240 -14.52 33.74 18.30
CA ALA A 240 -14.54 34.84 17.35
C ALA A 240 -15.96 35.29 17.02
N TYR A 241 -16.22 36.58 17.22
CA TYR A 241 -17.44 37.23 16.76
C TYR A 241 -17.29 37.80 15.34
N ARG A 242 -16.06 37.92 14.84
CA ARG A 242 -15.80 38.32 13.45
C ARG A 242 -14.59 37.59 12.88
N VAL A 243 -14.76 36.96 11.72
CA VAL A 243 -13.70 36.31 10.96
C VAL A 243 -13.88 36.66 9.48
N ARG A 244 -12.82 37.15 8.85
CA ARG A 244 -12.82 37.53 7.43
C ARG A 244 -11.62 36.94 6.73
N MET A 245 -11.85 36.25 5.63
CA MET A 245 -10.77 35.73 4.80
C MET A 245 -10.24 36.79 3.84
N LEU A 246 -8.92 36.77 3.65
CA LEU A 246 -8.14 37.65 2.78
C LEU A 246 -7.23 36.78 1.93
N ARG A 247 -7.14 37.07 0.63
CA ARG A 247 -6.22 36.40 -0.30
C ARG A 247 -4.82 37.00 -0.14
N GLY A 248 -3.83 36.14 0.07
CA GLY A 248 -2.40 36.45 0.13
C GLY A 248 -1.71 36.20 -1.20
N ALA A 249 -0.46 35.72 -1.14
CA ALA A 249 0.32 35.39 -2.34
C ALA A 249 -0.30 34.19 -3.09
N PRO A 250 -0.17 34.12 -4.43
CA PRO A 250 -0.59 32.95 -5.17
C PRO A 250 0.27 31.75 -4.76
N GLN A 251 -0.34 30.57 -4.64
CA GLN A 251 0.32 29.32 -4.27
C GLN A 251 -0.29 28.14 -5.01
N VAL A 252 0.41 27.01 -4.99
CA VAL A 252 -0.11 25.70 -5.39
C VAL A 252 -0.04 24.79 -4.18
N LEU A 253 -1.20 24.30 -3.71
CA LEU A 253 -1.27 23.34 -2.62
C LEU A 253 -1.26 21.90 -3.18
N ARG A 254 -0.40 21.04 -2.63
CA ARG A 254 -0.36 19.60 -2.95
C ARG A 254 -0.66 18.80 -1.69
N GLU A 255 -1.40 17.71 -1.86
CA GLU A 255 -1.83 16.81 -0.78
C GLU A 255 -1.38 15.38 -1.09
N TRP A 256 -0.72 14.73 -0.13
CA TRP A 256 -0.37 13.31 -0.17
C TRP A 256 -0.98 12.59 1.03
N ARG A 257 -1.58 11.44 0.79
CA ARG A 257 -2.11 10.56 1.86
C ARG A 257 -1.15 9.41 2.06
N LEU A 258 -0.71 9.23 3.30
CA LEU A 258 0.36 8.32 3.66
C LEU A 258 -0.12 7.34 4.73
N ASP A 259 0.27 6.08 4.55
CA ASP A 259 0.20 5.07 5.60
C ASP A 259 1.50 5.10 6.41
N LEU A 260 1.36 5.35 7.70
CA LEU A 260 2.46 5.45 8.66
C LEU A 260 2.72 4.13 9.40
N SER A 261 1.95 3.08 9.10
CA SER A 261 2.05 1.80 9.79
C SER A 261 3.42 1.14 9.57
N GLY A 262 4.09 0.77 10.66
CA GLY A 262 5.39 0.11 10.63
C GLY A 262 6.59 1.03 10.34
N ARG A 263 6.43 2.35 10.51
CA ARG A 263 7.44 3.36 10.14
C ARG A 263 7.89 4.18 11.33
N LEU A 264 9.07 4.77 11.23
CA LEU A 264 9.50 5.83 12.15
C LEU A 264 8.90 7.17 11.73
N VAL A 265 8.64 8.06 12.68
CA VAL A 265 8.30 9.46 12.38
C VAL A 265 9.43 10.13 11.57
N GLY A 266 10.69 9.74 11.82
CA GLY A 266 11.85 10.19 11.05
C GLY A 266 11.79 9.81 9.56
N ASP A 267 11.19 8.68 9.20
CA ASP A 267 11.03 8.27 7.80
C ASP A 267 10.08 9.22 7.06
N LEU A 268 9.01 9.67 7.73
CA LEU A 268 8.11 10.69 7.23
C LEU A 268 8.84 12.02 7.03
N LEU A 269 9.60 12.47 8.03
CA LEU A 269 10.35 13.73 7.97
C LEU A 269 11.38 13.74 6.84
N ALA A 270 12.06 12.62 6.60
CA ALA A 270 13.05 12.48 5.54
C ALA A 270 12.41 12.49 4.13
N ALA A 271 11.17 12.02 4.01
CA ALA A 271 10.44 11.93 2.75
C ALA A 271 9.71 13.22 2.35
N LEU A 272 9.64 14.23 3.23
CA LEU A 272 8.93 15.47 2.94
C LEU A 272 9.48 16.19 1.69
N PRO A 273 8.60 16.80 0.88
CA PRO A 273 9.01 17.41 -0.37
C PRO A 273 9.93 18.59 -0.14
N ARG A 274 11.10 18.56 -0.80
CA ARG A 274 12.06 19.68 -0.79
C ARG A 274 11.56 20.78 -1.74
N GLY A 275 11.73 22.05 -1.36
CA GLY A 275 11.27 23.21 -2.15
C GLY A 275 9.90 23.76 -1.73
N ALA A 276 9.14 23.06 -0.89
CA ALA A 276 7.90 23.58 -0.33
C ALA A 276 8.15 24.83 0.54
N ARG A 277 7.31 25.86 0.38
CA ARG A 277 7.34 27.07 1.22
C ARG A 277 6.87 26.75 2.64
N ARG A 278 5.83 25.92 2.76
CA ARG A 278 5.28 25.43 4.04
C ARG A 278 4.78 24.01 3.89
N VAL A 279 4.90 23.23 4.96
CA VAL A 279 4.44 21.85 5.04
C VAL A 279 3.64 21.68 6.32
N TRP A 280 2.47 21.06 6.20
CA TRP A 280 1.55 20.75 7.29
C TRP A 280 1.18 19.27 7.23
N ILE A 281 1.16 18.64 8.39
CA ILE A 281 0.92 17.21 8.54
C ILE A 281 -0.27 17.05 9.49
N THR A 282 -1.37 16.49 8.96
CA THR A 282 -2.60 16.24 9.74
C THR A 282 -2.90 14.75 9.72
N GLY A 283 -3.23 14.15 10.86
CA GLY A 283 -3.46 12.71 10.92
C GLY A 283 -3.50 12.15 12.33
N GLU A 284 -3.58 10.82 12.43
CA GLU A 284 -3.53 10.08 13.68
C GLU A 284 -2.57 8.90 13.53
N ALA A 285 -1.75 8.67 14.55
CA ALA A 285 -0.89 7.50 14.63
C ALA A 285 -0.87 6.90 16.04
N ARG A 286 -0.57 5.61 16.12
CA ARG A 286 -0.38 4.86 17.37
C ARG A 286 1.10 4.54 17.53
N PRO A 287 1.82 5.26 18.40
CA PRO A 287 3.21 4.95 18.68
C PRO A 287 3.32 3.67 19.50
N ALA A 288 4.40 2.92 19.32
CA ALA A 288 4.68 1.70 20.08
C ALA A 288 5.12 1.97 21.52
N THR A 289 5.68 3.15 21.77
CA THR A 289 6.11 3.63 23.08
C THR A 289 5.35 4.90 23.43
N THR A 290 5.24 5.19 24.73
CA THR A 290 4.63 6.45 25.17
C THR A 290 5.45 7.62 24.62
N PRO A 291 4.81 8.54 23.86
CA PRO A 291 5.48 9.74 23.38
C PRO A 291 5.93 10.62 24.56
N PRO A 292 7.01 11.41 24.40
CA PRO A 292 7.41 12.37 25.42
C PRO A 292 6.28 13.38 25.67
N PRO A 293 6.19 13.97 26.89
CA PRO A 293 5.16 14.95 27.20
C PRO A 293 5.33 16.20 26.31
N LEU A 294 4.30 16.48 25.50
CA LEU A 294 4.21 17.67 24.65
C LEU A 294 3.26 18.65 25.33
N VAL A 295 3.82 19.67 25.95
CA VAL A 295 3.02 20.72 26.62
C VAL A 295 3.01 21.95 25.70
N PRO A 296 1.89 22.25 25.01
CA PRO A 296 1.79 23.48 24.24
C PRO A 296 1.83 24.70 25.17
N PRO A 297 2.28 25.87 24.69
CA PRO A 297 2.12 27.12 25.43
C PRO A 297 0.65 27.36 25.79
N VAL A 298 0.41 27.90 26.99
CA VAL A 298 -0.95 28.21 27.47
C VAL A 298 -1.69 29.13 26.50
N GLY A 299 -2.96 28.85 26.25
CA GLY A 299 -3.78 29.62 25.31
C GLY A 299 -3.48 29.35 23.84
N THR A 300 -2.69 28.32 23.50
CA THR A 300 -2.47 27.90 22.11
C THR A 300 -3.12 26.55 21.85
N TYR A 301 -3.50 26.31 20.59
CA TYR A 301 -4.01 25.02 20.16
C TYR A 301 -2.83 24.09 19.87
N PRO A 302 -2.72 22.91 20.49
CA PRO A 302 -1.62 21.99 20.23
C PRO A 302 -1.64 21.49 18.78
N ARG A 303 -0.49 21.55 18.11
CA ARG A 303 -0.30 20.93 16.79
C ARG A 303 -0.12 19.43 16.87
N VAL A 304 0.41 18.95 17.99
CA VAL A 304 0.66 17.54 18.26
C VAL A 304 0.13 17.25 19.65
N GLU A 305 -0.92 16.42 19.72
CA GLU A 305 -1.45 15.92 20.98
C GLU A 305 -1.03 14.47 21.17
N ALA A 306 -0.48 14.18 22.34
CA ALA A 306 -0.08 12.85 22.75
C ALA A 306 -1.01 12.38 23.87
N SER A 307 -1.59 11.19 23.73
CA SER A 307 -2.32 10.49 24.80
C SER A 307 -1.52 9.27 25.24
N GLU A 308 -1.50 9.01 26.53
CA GLU A 308 -0.71 7.91 27.12
C GLU A 308 -1.45 6.58 27.13
N SER A 309 -2.79 6.58 27.18
CA SER A 309 -3.58 5.36 27.41
C SER A 309 -4.93 5.37 26.68
N PRO A 310 -5.05 4.70 25.50
CA PRO A 310 -3.96 4.05 24.75
C PRO A 310 -3.00 5.07 24.12
N PRO A 311 -1.74 4.70 23.84
CA PRO A 311 -0.78 5.57 23.18
C PRO A 311 -1.32 6.02 21.82
N ARG A 312 -1.56 7.33 21.68
CA ARG A 312 -2.05 7.96 20.45
C ARG A 312 -1.35 9.29 20.23
N LEU A 313 -1.12 9.58 18.95
CA LEU A 313 -0.54 10.82 18.47
C LEU A 313 -1.53 11.44 17.47
N LEU A 314 -2.10 12.58 17.81
CA LEU A 314 -2.96 13.37 16.93
C LEU A 314 -2.17 14.55 16.38
N LEU A 315 -2.20 14.72 15.06
CA LEU A 315 -1.50 15.76 14.34
C LEU A 315 -2.53 16.74 13.77
N HIS A 316 -2.46 18.00 14.19
CA HIS A 316 -3.29 19.10 13.73
C HIS A 316 -2.43 20.11 12.98
N ALA A 317 -2.28 19.87 11.68
CA ALA A 317 -1.41 20.64 10.80
C ALA A 317 -0.01 20.90 11.41
N ALA A 318 0.58 19.82 11.93
CA ALA A 318 1.90 19.81 12.53
C ALA A 318 2.96 20.17 11.47
N ARG A 319 3.94 20.95 11.88
CA ARG A 319 5.09 21.29 11.06
C ARG A 319 6.19 20.23 11.23
N PRO A 320 7.16 20.16 10.31
CA PRO A 320 8.30 19.26 10.44
C PRO A 320 9.08 19.48 11.76
N GLU A 321 9.20 20.73 12.21
CA GLU A 321 9.84 21.09 13.47
C GLU A 321 9.10 20.58 14.71
N ASP A 322 7.77 20.47 14.68
CA ASP A 322 6.97 19.95 15.80
C ASP A 322 7.14 18.42 15.95
N LEU A 323 7.40 17.73 14.84
CA LEU A 323 7.61 16.28 14.81
C LEU A 323 9.09 15.89 14.98
N ALA A 324 10.03 16.83 14.85
CA ALA A 324 11.46 16.55 14.98
C ALA A 324 11.84 15.89 16.34
N PRO A 325 11.31 16.33 17.50
CA PRO A 325 11.54 15.65 18.78
C PRO A 325 11.02 14.21 18.82
N LEU A 326 10.08 13.88 17.94
CA LEU A 326 9.40 12.59 17.87
C LEU A 326 9.99 11.67 16.80
N ALA A 327 11.05 12.09 16.09
CA ALA A 327 11.60 11.38 14.93
C ALA A 327 11.95 9.90 15.21
N ALA A 328 12.35 9.57 16.44
CA ALA A 328 12.71 8.21 16.85
C ALA A 328 11.49 7.33 17.23
N LEU A 329 10.27 7.89 17.28
CA LEU A 329 9.08 7.11 17.61
C LEU A 329 8.70 6.17 16.47
N TYR A 330 8.52 4.90 16.81
CA TYR A 330 8.02 3.87 15.92
C TYR A 330 6.49 3.80 15.98
N LEU A 331 5.84 3.83 14.82
CA LEU A 331 4.39 3.86 14.67
C LEU A 331 3.88 2.46 14.32
N GLN A 332 3.06 1.88 15.18
CA GLN A 332 2.45 0.56 14.94
C GLN A 332 1.38 0.62 13.85
N ALA A 333 0.59 1.69 13.85
CA ALA A 333 -0.46 1.95 12.88
C ALA A 333 -0.69 3.46 12.77
N GLY A 334 -1.14 3.96 11.63
CA GLY A 334 -1.52 5.36 11.51
C GLY A 334 -1.65 5.82 10.08
N SER A 335 -2.29 6.97 9.90
CA SER A 335 -2.38 7.63 8.60
C SER A 335 -2.20 9.13 8.76
N ALA A 336 -1.50 9.73 7.81
CA ALA A 336 -1.32 11.17 7.77
C ALA A 336 -1.54 11.71 6.37
N VAL A 337 -2.02 12.95 6.34
CA VAL A 337 -2.17 13.77 5.16
C VAL A 337 -1.11 14.86 5.23
N VAL A 338 -0.17 14.82 4.30
CA VAL A 338 0.84 15.87 4.15
C VAL A 338 0.33 16.87 3.13
N ARG A 339 0.19 18.13 3.54
CA ARG A 339 -0.13 19.25 2.66
C ARG A 339 1.08 20.16 2.55
N ALA A 340 1.53 20.45 1.34
CA ALA A 340 2.65 21.36 1.11
C ALA A 340 2.27 22.46 0.12
N SER A 341 2.66 23.70 0.42
CA SER A 341 2.45 24.85 -0.46
C SER A 341 3.72 25.17 -1.25
N PHE A 342 3.54 25.41 -2.55
CA PHE A 342 4.61 25.76 -3.48
C PHE A 342 4.31 27.10 -4.16
N PRO A 343 5.35 27.86 -4.55
CA PRO A 343 5.18 28.98 -5.47
C PRO A 343 4.61 28.51 -6.83
N PRO A 344 3.83 29.36 -7.53
CA PRO A 344 3.30 29.02 -8.84
C PRO A 344 4.42 28.73 -9.85
N GLY A 345 4.35 27.57 -10.53
CA GLY A 345 5.29 27.18 -11.59
C GLY A 345 6.21 26.01 -11.24
N GLU A 346 6.29 25.61 -9.98
CA GLU A 346 7.07 24.44 -9.54
C GLU A 346 6.28 23.15 -9.81
N ARG A 347 6.82 22.26 -10.65
CA ARG A 347 6.07 21.13 -11.26
C ARG A 347 6.32 19.77 -10.63
N GLU A 348 7.39 19.58 -9.87
CA GLU A 348 7.83 18.25 -9.44
C GLU A 348 8.04 18.22 -7.92
N ALA A 349 7.03 17.70 -7.21
CA ALA A 349 7.20 17.21 -5.86
C ALA A 349 6.57 15.82 -5.80
N SER A 350 7.39 14.79 -5.65
CA SER A 350 6.94 13.47 -5.20
C SER A 350 7.23 13.35 -3.70
N LEU A 351 6.40 12.58 -3.02
CA LEU A 351 6.57 12.24 -1.61
C LEU A 351 6.53 10.72 -1.55
N ASP A 352 7.72 10.11 -1.56
CA ASP A 352 7.90 8.66 -1.57
C ASP A 352 8.50 8.23 -0.23
N LEU A 353 7.71 7.49 0.55
CA LEU A 353 8.20 6.91 1.80
C LEU A 353 9.17 5.75 1.50
N PRO A 354 10.18 5.51 2.37
CA PRO A 354 11.08 4.36 2.23
C PRO A 354 10.31 3.05 2.12
N ALA A 355 10.86 2.03 1.44
CA ALA A 355 10.24 0.71 1.48
C ALA A 355 10.25 0.18 2.93
N LEU A 356 9.11 -0.37 3.40
CA LEU A 356 9.09 -1.06 4.68
C LEU A 356 10.06 -2.25 4.59
N PRO A 357 10.96 -2.45 5.57
CA PRO A 357 11.72 -3.69 5.62
C PRO A 357 10.72 -4.84 5.72
N GLN A 358 10.83 -5.84 4.83
CA GLN A 358 9.96 -7.01 4.91
C GLN A 358 10.13 -7.62 6.30
N ALA A 359 9.02 -7.73 7.04
CA ALA A 359 9.06 -8.33 8.37
C ALA A 359 9.65 -9.76 8.23
N PRO A 360 10.67 -10.10 9.02
CA PRO A 360 11.24 -11.44 9.00
C PRO A 360 10.12 -12.46 9.22
N ARG A 361 9.99 -13.45 8.33
CA ARG A 361 9.03 -14.53 8.52
C ARG A 361 9.51 -15.40 9.67
N VAL A 362 8.71 -15.42 10.73
CA VAL A 362 8.97 -16.20 11.93
C VAL A 362 8.30 -17.56 11.78
N HIS A 363 9.09 -18.63 11.89
CA HIS A 363 8.64 -20.01 11.82
C HIS A 363 8.86 -20.68 13.18
N PRO A 364 7.82 -20.76 14.05
CA PRO A 364 7.91 -21.45 15.32
C PRO A 364 7.86 -22.96 15.11
N VAL A 365 8.85 -23.67 15.64
CA VAL A 365 8.91 -25.14 15.67
C VAL A 365 8.72 -25.60 17.11
N VAL A 366 7.57 -26.23 17.39
CA VAL A 366 7.26 -26.75 18.73
C VAL A 366 7.72 -28.20 18.82
N ILE A 367 8.58 -28.47 19.81
CA ILE A 367 9.17 -29.76 20.13
C ILE A 367 8.56 -30.23 21.46
N PRO A 368 7.51 -31.08 21.44
CA PRO A 368 6.85 -31.56 22.65
C PRO A 368 7.72 -32.58 23.39
N ASP A 369 7.61 -32.65 24.72
CA ASP A 369 8.13 -33.75 25.57
C ASP A 369 9.62 -34.10 25.36
N LEU A 370 10.50 -33.12 25.19
CA LEU A 370 11.94 -33.35 25.10
C LEU A 370 12.49 -33.81 26.47
N PRO A 371 13.20 -34.95 26.61
CA PRO A 371 13.61 -35.48 27.92
C PRO A 371 14.43 -34.49 28.77
N SER A 372 15.29 -33.70 28.13
CA SER A 372 16.06 -32.64 28.76
C SER A 372 16.50 -31.60 27.72
N LEU A 373 16.84 -30.38 28.17
CA LEU A 373 17.37 -29.33 27.30
C LEU A 373 18.72 -29.69 26.64
N SER A 374 19.45 -30.68 27.15
CA SER A 374 20.67 -31.18 26.51
C SER A 374 20.41 -31.93 25.20
N GLY A 375 19.15 -32.32 24.93
CA GLY A 375 18.74 -32.88 23.64
C GLY A 375 18.62 -31.83 22.53
N LEU A 376 18.70 -30.54 22.84
CA LEU A 376 18.67 -29.47 21.85
C LEU A 376 20.06 -29.33 21.20
N LEU A 377 20.12 -29.35 19.87
CA LEU A 377 21.38 -29.30 19.11
C LEU A 377 21.77 -27.89 18.66
N VAL A 378 20.85 -26.94 18.79
CA VAL A 378 21.00 -25.56 18.29
C VAL A 378 20.89 -24.55 19.41
N ARG A 379 21.50 -23.37 19.23
CA ARG A 379 21.44 -22.26 20.19
C ARG A 379 20.92 -20.98 19.52
N PRO A 380 20.38 -20.02 20.29
CA PRO A 380 20.07 -18.70 19.77
C PRO A 380 21.30 -18.08 19.08
N GLY A 381 21.13 -17.64 17.83
CA GLY A 381 22.19 -17.09 16.98
C GLY A 381 22.69 -18.03 15.88
N ASP A 382 22.49 -19.34 16.02
CA ASP A 382 22.96 -20.33 15.04
C ASP A 382 22.20 -20.21 13.72
N ARG A 383 22.89 -20.49 12.61
CA ARG A 383 22.28 -20.64 11.28
C ARG A 383 21.99 -22.12 11.06
N VAL A 384 20.80 -22.43 10.58
CA VAL A 384 20.37 -23.78 10.25
C VAL A 384 19.83 -23.82 8.82
N GLU A 385 20.13 -24.89 8.10
CA GLU A 385 19.54 -25.16 6.78
C GLU A 385 18.29 -26.03 6.90
N GLU A 386 17.40 -25.96 5.91
CA GLU A 386 16.25 -26.85 5.80
C GLU A 386 16.69 -28.33 5.87
N GLY A 387 16.11 -29.09 6.80
CA GLY A 387 16.46 -30.48 7.05
C GLY A 387 17.57 -30.69 8.10
N GLU A 388 18.23 -29.66 8.59
CA GLU A 388 19.26 -29.78 9.64
C GLU A 388 18.62 -30.12 11.01
N PRO A 389 19.19 -31.03 11.83
CA PRO A 389 18.56 -31.45 13.07
C PRO A 389 18.62 -30.36 14.15
N LEU A 390 17.44 -29.99 14.69
CA LEU A 390 17.25 -29.01 15.75
C LEU A 390 17.35 -29.63 17.16
N ALA A 391 16.84 -30.86 17.32
CA ALA A 391 16.84 -31.56 18.60
C ALA A 391 16.85 -33.09 18.42
N ARG A 392 17.25 -33.81 19.48
CA ARG A 392 17.25 -35.26 19.58
C ARG A 392 16.50 -35.71 20.83
N TYR A 393 15.44 -36.49 20.64
CA TYR A 393 14.76 -37.24 21.68
C TYR A 393 15.67 -38.36 22.15
N THR A 394 16.44 -38.14 23.21
CA THR A 394 17.36 -39.15 23.73
C THR A 394 16.56 -40.13 24.59
N ASP A 395 15.80 -41.03 23.97
CA ASP A 395 15.28 -42.22 24.66
C ASP A 395 16.25 -43.38 24.40
N PRO A 396 17.15 -43.68 25.34
CA PRO A 396 18.16 -44.70 25.15
C PRO A 396 17.57 -46.11 25.20
N ALA A 397 16.44 -46.34 25.88
CA ALA A 397 15.96 -47.69 26.18
C ALA A 397 15.64 -48.53 24.92
N PRO A 398 14.94 -48.00 23.88
CA PRO A 398 14.70 -48.76 22.65
C PRO A 398 15.98 -49.02 21.83
N LEU A 399 16.95 -48.11 21.88
CA LEU A 399 18.20 -48.23 21.15
C LEU A 399 19.14 -49.24 21.81
N GLU A 400 19.22 -49.22 23.14
CA GLU A 400 19.99 -50.16 23.95
C GLU A 400 19.43 -51.59 23.85
N ASP A 401 18.10 -51.76 23.86
CA ASP A 401 17.45 -53.07 23.69
C ASP A 401 17.75 -53.66 22.30
N LEU A 402 17.62 -52.86 21.23
CA LEU A 402 17.96 -53.30 19.88
C LEU A 402 19.44 -53.64 19.71
N GLU A 403 20.33 -52.88 20.37
CA GLU A 403 21.77 -53.15 20.38
C GLU A 403 22.10 -54.45 21.15
N ALA A 404 21.49 -54.66 22.31
CA ALA A 404 21.65 -55.89 23.08
C ALA A 404 21.18 -57.13 22.29
N GLN A 405 20.04 -57.03 21.60
CA GLN A 405 19.52 -58.10 20.75
C GLN A 405 20.43 -58.38 19.55
N ALA A 406 20.94 -57.32 18.88
CA ALA A 406 21.86 -57.46 17.76
C ALA A 406 23.17 -58.13 18.21
N GLN A 407 23.68 -57.74 19.39
CA GLN A 407 24.89 -58.30 19.97
C GLN A 407 24.72 -59.78 20.33
N ALA A 408 23.61 -60.17 20.97
CA ALA A 408 23.32 -61.56 21.26
C ALA A 408 23.29 -62.45 20.00
N LYS A 409 22.75 -61.93 18.89
CA LYS A 409 22.73 -62.62 17.60
C LYS A 409 24.10 -62.74 16.95
N ARG A 410 24.98 -61.75 17.11
CA ARG A 410 26.38 -61.85 16.68
C ARG A 410 27.15 -62.89 17.47
N GLU A 411 26.96 -62.95 18.78
CA GLU A 411 27.58 -63.95 19.64
C GLU A 411 27.11 -65.37 19.31
N GLU A 412 25.81 -65.54 19.02
CA GLU A 412 25.25 -66.79 18.51
C GLU A 412 25.91 -67.22 17.19
N ALA A 413 26.04 -66.30 16.22
CA ALA A 413 26.72 -66.58 14.96
C ALA A 413 28.20 -66.99 15.17
N GLN A 414 28.93 -66.25 16.01
CA GLN A 414 30.33 -66.55 16.32
C GLN A 414 30.49 -67.93 16.97
N ARG A 415 29.58 -68.31 17.88
CA ARG A 415 29.57 -69.64 18.51
C ARG A 415 29.37 -70.73 17.44
N LEU A 416 28.37 -70.57 16.56
CA LEU A 416 28.07 -71.53 15.50
C LEU A 416 29.23 -71.67 14.50
N GLU A 417 29.90 -70.57 14.15
CA GLU A 417 31.12 -70.61 13.33
C GLU A 417 32.28 -71.34 14.02
N GLY A 418 32.40 -71.18 15.35
CA GLY A 418 33.32 -71.95 16.17
C GLY A 418 33.03 -73.46 16.10
N GLU A 419 31.75 -73.83 16.15
CA GLU A 419 31.31 -75.23 16.00
C GLU A 419 31.60 -75.79 14.61
N VAL A 420 31.42 -75.01 13.54
CA VAL A 420 31.83 -75.40 12.17
C VAL A 420 33.32 -75.70 12.13
N ARG A 421 34.17 -74.83 12.70
CA ARG A 421 35.63 -75.04 12.73
C ARG A 421 36.00 -76.31 13.51
N ALA A 422 35.38 -76.53 14.66
CA ALA A 422 35.61 -77.73 15.46
C ALA A 422 35.16 -79.01 14.72
N LEU A 423 34.05 -78.96 13.97
CA LEU A 423 33.57 -80.05 13.13
C LEU A 423 34.55 -80.33 11.99
N GLU A 424 35.08 -79.29 11.33
CA GLU A 424 36.09 -79.42 10.28
C GLU A 424 37.37 -80.10 10.78
N GLU A 425 37.86 -79.71 11.96
CA GLU A 425 39.04 -80.32 12.58
C GLU A 425 38.81 -81.80 12.92
N ARG A 426 37.65 -82.14 13.51
CA ARG A 426 37.29 -83.53 13.82
C ARG A 426 37.17 -84.38 12.56
N PHE A 427 36.46 -83.89 11.56
CA PHE A 427 36.30 -84.56 10.26
C PHE A 427 37.66 -84.81 9.60
N ARG A 428 38.56 -83.81 9.63
CA ARG A 428 39.90 -83.94 9.07
C ARG A 428 40.70 -85.05 9.77
N ALA A 429 40.70 -85.06 11.11
CA ALA A 429 41.42 -86.06 11.89
C ALA A 429 40.88 -87.49 11.66
N GLU A 430 39.55 -87.66 11.66
CA GLU A 430 38.90 -88.96 11.43
C GLU A 430 39.11 -89.45 9.99
N ARG A 431 39.00 -88.55 9.01
CA ARG A 431 39.25 -88.87 7.60
C ARG A 431 40.71 -89.30 7.39
N GLU A 432 41.68 -88.59 7.96
CA GLU A 432 43.10 -88.97 7.88
C GLU A 432 43.38 -90.33 8.54
N ALA A 433 42.64 -90.70 9.60
CA ALA A 433 42.72 -92.03 10.20
C ALA A 433 42.15 -93.12 9.27
N LEU A 434 40.95 -92.93 8.73
CA LEU A 434 40.30 -93.87 7.80
C LEU A 434 41.04 -93.99 6.46
N GLU A 435 41.63 -92.91 5.95
CA GLU A 435 42.44 -92.95 4.73
C GLU A 435 43.72 -93.78 4.92
N ARG A 436 44.34 -93.70 6.10
CA ARG A 436 45.48 -94.57 6.46
C ARG A 436 45.06 -96.03 6.59
N GLU A 437 43.90 -96.30 7.17
CA GLU A 437 43.33 -97.65 7.26
C GLU A 437 43.01 -98.23 5.87
N ARG A 438 42.38 -97.42 5.00
CA ARG A 438 42.08 -97.79 3.60
C ARG A 438 43.35 -98.10 2.82
N ALA A 439 44.41 -97.30 3.00
CA ALA A 439 45.69 -97.54 2.34
C ALA A 439 46.29 -98.89 2.73
N ARG A 440 46.28 -99.23 4.03
CA ARG A 440 46.74 -100.53 4.55
C ARG A 440 45.89 -101.69 4.02
N ALA A 441 44.56 -101.57 4.08
CA ALA A 441 43.64 -102.59 3.58
C ALA A 441 43.81 -102.81 2.06
N ARG A 442 44.05 -101.73 1.30
CA ARG A 442 44.31 -101.80 -0.14
C ARG A 442 45.62 -102.50 -0.46
N GLU A 443 46.70 -102.18 0.27
CA GLU A 443 48.00 -102.84 0.11
C GLU A 443 47.92 -104.33 0.45
N GLU A 444 47.23 -104.70 1.54
CA GLU A 444 46.98 -106.09 1.93
C GLU A 444 46.19 -106.83 0.84
N ARG A 445 45.12 -106.21 0.31
CA ARG A 445 44.32 -106.73 -0.80
C ARG A 445 45.16 -106.93 -2.06
N ASP A 446 45.94 -105.93 -2.46
CA ASP A 446 46.79 -105.99 -3.67
C ASP A 446 47.86 -107.08 -3.55
N ARG A 447 48.46 -107.23 -2.37
CA ARG A 447 49.42 -108.31 -2.07
C ARG A 447 48.77 -109.69 -2.11
N LEU A 448 47.61 -109.87 -1.47
CA LEU A 448 46.87 -111.14 -1.47
C LEU A 448 46.37 -111.50 -2.87
N ARG A 449 45.93 -110.52 -3.66
CA ARG A 449 45.53 -110.72 -5.06
C ARG A 449 46.67 -111.29 -5.90
N TYR A 450 47.88 -110.74 -5.74
CA TYR A 450 49.07 -111.27 -6.39
C TYR A 450 49.36 -112.71 -5.94
N LEU A 451 49.37 -112.99 -4.62
CA LEU A 451 49.66 -114.33 -4.09
C LEU A 451 48.64 -115.39 -4.53
N VAL A 452 47.34 -115.05 -4.54
CA VAL A 452 46.27 -115.93 -5.04
C VAL A 452 46.45 -116.20 -6.54
N SER A 453 46.86 -115.20 -7.35
CA SER A 453 47.14 -115.40 -8.79
C SER A 453 48.29 -116.37 -9.07
N GLN A 454 49.22 -116.53 -8.12
CA GLN A 454 50.34 -117.46 -8.17
C GLN A 454 50.02 -118.81 -7.51
N GLY A 455 48.80 -119.02 -6.99
CA GLY A 455 48.39 -120.24 -6.29
C GLY A 455 48.97 -120.42 -4.88
N ALA A 456 49.56 -119.37 -4.29
CA ALA A 456 50.28 -119.45 -3.01
C ALA A 456 49.39 -119.25 -1.76
N GLU A 457 48.17 -118.73 -1.91
CA GLU A 457 47.20 -118.47 -0.82
C GLU A 457 45.77 -118.83 -1.26
N PRO A 458 44.84 -119.16 -0.33
CA PRO A 458 43.43 -119.47 -0.67
C PRO A 458 42.62 -118.25 -1.12
N ALA A 459 41.69 -118.43 -2.06
CA ALA A 459 40.79 -117.37 -2.54
C ALA A 459 39.92 -116.72 -1.43
N LEU A 460 39.61 -117.46 -0.36
CA LEU A 460 38.86 -116.94 0.78
C LEU A 460 39.58 -115.76 1.47
N ARG A 461 40.92 -115.81 1.60
CA ARG A 461 41.72 -114.74 2.21
C ARG A 461 41.65 -113.45 1.40
N LEU A 462 41.59 -113.55 0.07
CA LEU A 462 41.42 -112.39 -0.81
C LEU A 462 40.01 -111.79 -0.65
N ALA A 463 38.97 -112.62 -0.61
CA ALA A 463 37.60 -112.16 -0.39
C ALA A 463 37.42 -111.45 0.96
N GLU A 464 38.05 -111.95 2.04
CA GLU A 464 38.08 -111.27 3.34
C GLU A 464 38.79 -109.91 3.28
N ALA A 465 39.92 -109.81 2.57
CA ALA A 465 40.63 -108.55 2.40
C ALA A 465 39.87 -107.53 1.53
N GLU A 466 39.16 -108.00 0.49
CA GLU A 466 38.26 -107.17 -0.32
C GLU A 466 37.08 -106.66 0.52
N GLY A 467 36.47 -107.51 1.35
CA GLY A 467 35.41 -107.11 2.29
C GLY A 467 35.86 -106.06 3.31
N ARG A 468 37.08 -106.20 3.87
CA ARG A 468 37.64 -105.18 4.78
C ARG A 468 37.86 -103.84 4.07
N LEU A 469 38.35 -103.86 2.82
CA LEU A 469 38.54 -102.64 2.03
C LEU A 469 37.19 -101.95 1.76
N GLU A 470 36.16 -102.70 1.35
CA GLU A 470 34.82 -102.17 1.14
C GLU A 470 34.21 -101.60 2.43
N GLU A 471 34.44 -102.24 3.58
CA GLU A 471 33.97 -101.73 4.87
C GLU A 471 34.58 -100.36 5.21
N VAL A 472 35.90 -100.21 5.06
CA VAL A 472 36.60 -98.94 5.31
C VAL A 472 36.16 -97.87 4.31
N GLU A 473 35.97 -98.22 3.03
CA GLU A 473 35.43 -97.30 2.03
C GLU A 473 33.98 -96.88 2.33
N GLY A 474 33.16 -97.79 2.84
CA GLY A 474 31.79 -97.52 3.30
C GLY A 474 31.76 -96.55 4.48
N ARG A 475 32.64 -96.77 5.48
CA ARG A 475 32.82 -95.86 6.62
C ARG A 475 33.26 -94.47 6.17
N LEU A 476 34.19 -94.38 5.21
CA LEU A 476 34.68 -93.11 4.68
C LEU A 476 33.60 -92.34 3.90
N LYS A 477 32.79 -93.03 3.09
CA LYS A 477 31.62 -92.44 2.43
C LYS A 477 30.60 -91.90 3.44
N LYS A 478 30.31 -92.68 4.48
CA LYS A 478 29.38 -92.27 5.55
C LYS A 478 29.89 -91.04 6.29
N LEU A 479 31.19 -91.01 6.65
CA LEU A 479 31.82 -89.87 7.31
C LEU A 479 31.69 -88.58 6.50
N VAL A 480 31.92 -88.63 5.18
CA VAL A 480 31.77 -87.47 4.29
C VAL A 480 30.31 -86.99 4.22
N LEU A 481 29.35 -87.92 4.14
CA LEU A 481 27.93 -87.57 4.10
C LEU A 481 27.45 -86.93 5.41
N ASP A 482 27.85 -87.50 6.55
CA ASP A 482 27.51 -86.99 7.88
C ASP A 482 28.12 -85.59 8.09
N TYR A 483 29.40 -85.41 7.73
CA TYR A 483 30.09 -84.13 7.78
C TYR A 483 29.43 -83.06 6.89
N THR A 484 29.15 -83.38 5.62
CA THR A 484 28.54 -82.42 4.68
C THR A 484 27.15 -81.98 5.16
N THR A 485 26.36 -82.91 5.69
CA THR A 485 25.03 -82.61 6.24
C THR A 485 25.11 -81.75 7.50
N GLN A 486 26.00 -82.08 8.44
CA GLN A 486 26.17 -81.32 9.68
C GLN A 486 26.75 -79.93 9.43
N ARG A 487 27.75 -79.84 8.55
CA ARG A 487 28.36 -78.57 8.14
C ARG A 487 27.33 -77.64 7.51
N ALA A 488 26.53 -78.14 6.56
CA ALA A 488 25.50 -77.32 5.90
C ALA A 488 24.48 -76.76 6.89
N ARG A 489 24.04 -77.56 7.87
CA ARG A 489 23.11 -77.12 8.92
C ARG A 489 23.71 -76.02 9.80
N LEU A 490 24.95 -76.21 10.26
CA LEU A 490 25.63 -75.22 11.12
C LEU A 490 25.93 -73.92 10.37
N GLU A 491 26.36 -74.01 9.10
CA GLU A 491 26.60 -72.84 8.25
C GLU A 491 25.31 -72.06 7.96
N GLU A 492 24.19 -72.76 7.76
CA GLU A 492 22.86 -72.14 7.58
C GLU A 492 22.41 -71.40 8.84
N SER A 493 22.48 -72.04 10.01
CA SER A 493 22.16 -71.40 11.29
C SER A 493 23.05 -70.18 11.57
N ALA A 494 24.36 -70.27 11.29
CA ALA A 494 25.28 -69.14 11.48
C ALA A 494 24.94 -67.97 10.54
N ARG A 495 24.55 -68.28 9.29
CA ARG A 495 24.14 -67.28 8.31
C ARG A 495 22.83 -66.60 8.71
N GLU A 496 21.86 -67.34 9.23
CA GLU A 496 20.59 -66.82 9.72
C GLU A 496 20.81 -65.83 10.89
N ALA A 497 21.58 -66.23 11.91
CA ALA A 497 21.91 -65.38 13.05
C ALA A 497 22.61 -64.07 12.62
N ARG A 498 23.53 -64.12 11.65
CA ARG A 498 24.17 -62.91 11.07
C ARG A 498 23.17 -61.99 10.38
N LEU A 499 22.24 -62.54 9.60
CA LEU A 499 21.22 -61.74 8.91
C LEU A 499 20.25 -61.08 9.89
N GLU A 500 19.88 -61.77 10.96
CA GLU A 500 19.05 -61.20 12.03
C GLU A 500 19.75 -60.05 12.75
N ALA A 501 21.03 -60.20 13.09
CA ALA A 501 21.82 -59.10 13.67
C ALA A 501 21.83 -57.86 12.76
N ALA A 502 22.08 -58.04 11.45
CA ALA A 502 22.07 -56.94 10.48
C ALA A 502 20.68 -56.28 10.32
N ARG A 503 19.58 -57.03 10.47
CA ARG A 503 18.22 -56.47 10.47
C ARG A 503 17.96 -55.62 11.71
N LEU A 504 18.43 -56.06 12.87
CA LEU A 504 18.30 -55.33 14.13
C LEU A 504 19.11 -54.03 14.08
N ASP A 505 20.32 -54.04 13.52
CA ASP A 505 21.14 -52.84 13.32
C ASP A 505 20.42 -51.79 12.46
N ARG A 506 19.85 -52.20 11.31
CA ARG A 506 19.07 -51.29 10.45
C ARG A 506 17.83 -50.75 11.15
N ARG A 507 17.21 -51.55 12.03
CA ARG A 507 16.05 -51.10 12.81
C ARG A 507 16.47 -50.06 13.85
N ARG A 508 17.62 -50.26 14.49
CA ARG A 508 18.23 -49.29 15.42
C ARG A 508 18.53 -47.96 14.72
N GLU A 509 19.13 -48.00 13.53
CA GLU A 509 19.42 -46.79 12.74
C GLU A 509 18.16 -46.00 12.41
N ARG A 510 17.09 -46.69 11.97
CA ARG A 510 15.79 -46.04 11.69
C ARG A 510 15.14 -45.44 12.93
N GLU A 511 15.25 -46.11 14.07
CA GLU A 511 14.72 -45.59 15.32
C GLU A 511 15.52 -44.37 15.80
N ALA A 512 16.84 -44.38 15.63
CA ALA A 512 17.69 -43.22 15.91
C ALA A 512 17.37 -42.02 14.99
N GLU A 513 17.05 -42.25 13.71
CA GLU A 513 16.61 -41.18 12.80
C GLU A 513 15.25 -40.59 13.19
N ARG A 514 14.32 -41.42 13.68
CA ARG A 514 12.99 -40.96 14.17
C ARG A 514 13.09 -40.09 15.41
N GLN A 515 14.14 -40.26 16.20
CA GLN A 515 14.41 -39.45 17.38
C GLN A 515 14.91 -38.03 17.04
N LEU A 516 15.14 -37.68 15.77
CA LEU A 516 15.60 -36.35 15.35
C LEU A 516 14.44 -35.44 14.91
N VAL A 517 14.42 -34.21 15.42
CA VAL A 517 13.57 -33.13 14.90
C VAL A 517 14.40 -32.28 13.95
N ARG A 518 13.91 -32.04 12.73
CA ARG A 518 14.62 -31.27 11.69
C ARG A 518 14.00 -29.89 11.46
N ALA A 519 14.81 -28.95 11.01
CA ALA A 519 14.39 -27.60 10.66
C ALA A 519 13.48 -27.65 9.40
N PRO A 520 12.27 -27.05 9.46
CA PRO A 520 11.37 -27.02 8.31
C PRO A 520 11.74 -25.97 7.26
N VAL A 521 12.62 -25.01 7.60
CA VAL A 521 13.09 -23.93 6.72
C VAL A 521 14.51 -23.55 7.08
N SER A 522 15.26 -23.02 6.10
CA SER A 522 16.56 -22.39 6.33
C SER A 522 16.39 -21.03 7.03
N GLY A 523 17.21 -20.74 8.03
CA GLY A 523 17.13 -19.48 8.77
C GLY A 523 18.09 -19.37 9.93
N ARG A 524 17.93 -18.29 10.71
CA ARG A 524 18.65 -18.11 11.98
C ARG A 524 17.74 -18.48 13.14
N VAL A 525 18.26 -19.22 14.11
CA VAL A 525 17.59 -19.48 15.39
C VAL A 525 17.56 -18.15 16.16
N ALA A 526 16.39 -17.54 16.26
CA ALA A 526 16.22 -16.27 16.96
C ALA A 526 16.07 -16.46 18.46
N GLU A 527 15.29 -17.47 18.87
CA GLU A 527 14.97 -17.70 20.27
C GLU A 527 14.63 -19.18 20.51
N VAL A 528 14.93 -19.66 21.71
CA VAL A 528 14.53 -20.99 22.19
C VAL A 528 13.75 -20.78 23.49
N LYS A 529 12.45 -21.08 23.48
CA LYS A 529 11.55 -20.88 24.62
C LYS A 529 11.17 -22.22 25.24
N VAL A 530 11.20 -22.31 26.56
CA VAL A 530 10.57 -23.40 27.29
C VAL A 530 9.10 -23.04 27.49
N ARG A 531 8.19 -23.79 26.85
CA ARG A 531 6.73 -23.55 26.94
C ARG A 531 6.10 -24.24 28.14
N ASP A 532 6.50 -25.47 28.41
CA ASP A 532 5.92 -26.29 29.46
C ASP A 532 6.93 -27.29 30.02
N LEU A 533 6.76 -27.67 31.29
CA LEU A 533 7.59 -28.61 32.03
C LEU A 533 6.66 -29.68 32.61
N THR A 534 6.68 -30.87 32.02
CA THR A 534 5.88 -32.01 32.47
C THR A 534 6.78 -33.09 33.10
N PRO A 535 6.22 -34.05 33.85
CA PRO A 535 6.98 -35.21 34.31
C PRO A 535 7.56 -36.08 33.16
N ARG A 536 7.06 -35.89 31.92
CA ARG A 536 7.53 -36.60 30.72
C ARG A 536 8.67 -35.87 30.00
N GLY A 537 8.87 -34.57 30.26
CA GLY A 537 9.92 -33.78 29.63
C GLY A 537 9.60 -32.28 29.56
N VAL A 538 10.38 -31.57 28.74
CA VAL A 538 10.29 -30.13 28.51
C VAL A 538 9.75 -29.90 27.10
N THR A 539 8.68 -29.10 26.98
CA THR A 539 8.22 -28.64 25.67
C THR A 539 9.00 -27.38 25.28
N VAL A 540 9.74 -27.45 24.17
CA VAL A 540 10.59 -26.36 23.69
C VAL A 540 10.06 -25.81 22.38
N GLU A 541 9.96 -24.50 22.25
CA GLU A 541 9.67 -23.81 20.99
C GLU A 541 10.96 -23.17 20.46
N VAL A 542 11.40 -23.61 19.29
CA VAL A 542 12.52 -23.02 18.57
C VAL A 542 11.97 -22.06 17.52
N VAL A 543 12.37 -20.80 17.59
CA VAL A 543 11.90 -19.74 16.70
C VAL A 543 12.94 -19.53 15.61
N LEU A 544 12.59 -19.89 14.37
CA LEU A 544 13.42 -19.64 13.20
C LEU A 544 13.00 -18.35 12.51
N VAL A 545 13.98 -17.51 12.17
CA VAL A 545 13.79 -16.32 11.34
C VAL A 545 14.33 -16.62 9.96
N GLY A 546 13.42 -16.70 8.98
CA GLY A 546 13.79 -16.84 7.58
C GLY A 546 14.37 -15.53 7.05
N SER A 547 15.51 -15.61 6.35
CA SER A 547 15.90 -14.56 5.43
C SER A 547 14.92 -14.60 4.26
N GLY A 548 13.97 -13.66 4.22
CA GLY A 548 13.10 -13.52 3.07
C GLY A 548 13.94 -13.32 1.82
N GLU A 549 13.73 -14.17 0.81
CA GLU A 549 14.04 -13.84 -0.58
C GLU A 549 13.11 -12.72 -1.08
#